data_AF-A0A660YQZ6-F1
#
_entry.id   AF-A0A660YQZ6-F1
#
_cell.length_a   1.000
_cell.length_b   1.000
_cell.length_c   1.000
_cell.angle_alpha   90.00
_cell.angle_beta   90.00
_cell.angle_gamma   90.00
#
_symmetry.space_group_name_H-M   'P 1'
#
loop_
_entity.id
_entity.type
_entity.pdbx_description
1 polymer ?
#
loop_
_entity_poly.entity_id
_entity_poly.type
_entity_poly.pdbx_seq_one_letter_code
_entity_poly.pdbx_strand_id
1 'polypeptide(L)'
;MQLTVEQCYSVCVNPLQKSIKETVEKNNPGCSKEEMRNLIYKELKDFSVNEQYFEYTSINNFLGGYRWFFVCPKCKNRATKLFLPPAEAKNREQRYLCKNCHKLKNQSAIQGQNSMYKKVTRPIKRMKEIEDKIARGHLRPEKIQKLLDEHERLERDLKASPEYRLFSFKKKHDLL
;
A
#
# COMPACT_ATOMS: atom_id res chain seq x y z
N MET A 1 21.75 -1.24 8.14
CA MET A 1 20.47 -1.96 7.88
C MET A 1 19.76 -1.31 6.70
N GLN A 2 19.24 -2.09 5.74
CA GLN A 2 18.52 -1.54 4.59
C GLN A 2 17.08 -1.20 5.00
N LEU A 3 16.73 0.09 4.95
CA LEU A 3 15.38 0.59 5.31
C LEU A 3 14.32 0.08 4.32
N THR A 4 13.21 -0.43 4.85
CA THR A 4 12.08 -0.91 4.05
C THR A 4 10.95 0.11 3.98
N VAL A 5 10.05 -0.08 3.02
CA VAL A 5 8.86 0.76 2.87
C VAL A 5 7.97 0.73 4.12
N GLU A 6 7.86 -0.44 4.75
CA GLU A 6 7.04 -0.70 5.93
C GLU A 6 7.55 -0.01 7.21
N GLN A 7 8.83 0.39 7.23
CA GLN A 7 9.45 1.12 8.33
C GLN A 7 9.34 2.64 8.19
N CYS A 8 8.74 3.13 7.09
CA CYS A 8 8.60 4.56 6.81
C CYS A 8 7.16 5.02 7.05
N TYR A 9 6.99 6.27 7.45
CA TYR A 9 5.71 6.94 7.30
C TYR A 9 5.43 7.15 5.82
N SER A 10 4.15 7.12 5.41
CA SER A 10 3.81 7.32 4.00
C SER A 10 2.57 8.16 3.84
N VAL A 11 2.58 9.04 2.83
CA VAL A 11 1.41 9.77 2.37
C VAL A 11 0.99 9.22 1.01
N CYS A 12 -0.31 9.00 0.84
CA CYS A 12 -0.89 8.38 -0.34
C CYS A 12 -1.83 9.37 -1.03
N VAL A 13 -1.70 9.53 -2.34
CA VAL A 13 -2.53 10.48 -3.10
C VAL A 13 -3.97 10.00 -3.22
N ASN A 14 -4.22 8.67 -3.31
CA ASN A 14 -5.57 8.17 -3.56
C ASN A 14 -6.54 8.43 -2.38
N PRO A 15 -6.19 8.10 -1.12
CA PRO A 15 -7.06 8.43 0.01
C PRO A 15 -7.23 9.95 0.16
N LEU A 16 -6.15 10.72 -0.01
CA LEU A 16 -6.20 12.18 0.03
C LEU A 16 -7.15 12.76 -1.02
N GLN A 17 -7.00 12.34 -2.28
CA GLN A 17 -7.89 12.73 -3.39
C GLN A 17 -9.34 12.37 -3.07
N LYS A 18 -9.60 11.19 -2.53
CA LYS A 18 -10.96 10.75 -2.19
C LYS A 18 -11.58 11.69 -1.15
N SER A 19 -10.87 11.96 -0.06
CA SER A 19 -11.34 12.85 1.00
C SER A 19 -11.58 14.28 0.50
N ILE A 20 -10.64 14.85 -0.25
CA ILE A 20 -10.79 16.19 -0.85
C ILE A 20 -11.99 16.22 -1.79
N LYS A 21 -12.11 15.23 -2.67
CA LYS A 21 -13.22 15.15 -3.62
C LYS A 21 -14.57 15.14 -2.90
N GLU A 22 -14.74 14.31 -1.87
CA GLU A 22 -15.97 14.24 -1.07
C GLU A 22 -16.29 15.60 -0.42
N THR A 23 -15.28 16.31 0.09
CA THR A 23 -15.46 17.67 0.65
C THR A 23 -15.87 18.68 -0.43
N VAL A 24 -15.20 18.70 -1.58
CA VAL A 24 -15.49 19.64 -2.66
C VAL A 24 -16.87 19.40 -3.26
N GLU A 25 -17.24 18.14 -3.51
CA GLU A 25 -18.57 17.76 -4.04
C GLU A 25 -19.69 18.18 -3.09
N LYS A 26 -19.50 18.02 -1.78
CA LYS A 26 -20.47 18.43 -0.77
C LYS A 26 -20.67 19.96 -0.75
N ASN A 27 -19.59 20.72 -0.88
CA ASN A 27 -19.61 22.17 -0.79
C ASN A 27 -20.02 22.86 -2.10
N ASN A 28 -19.93 22.17 -3.24
CA ASN A 28 -20.18 22.72 -4.57
C ASN A 28 -21.07 21.78 -5.40
N PRO A 29 -22.35 21.59 -5.01
CA PRO A 29 -23.26 20.73 -5.75
C PRO A 29 -23.50 21.31 -7.16
N GLY A 30 -23.50 20.45 -8.17
CA GLY A 30 -23.79 20.85 -9.55
C GLY A 30 -22.61 21.43 -10.34
N CYS A 31 -21.41 21.52 -9.76
CA CYS A 31 -20.21 21.92 -10.51
C CYS A 31 -19.94 21.00 -11.71
N SER A 32 -19.45 21.59 -12.78
CA SER A 32 -18.94 20.86 -13.94
C SER A 32 -17.71 20.02 -13.57
N LYS A 33 -17.39 19.04 -14.42
CA LYS A 33 -16.22 18.17 -14.22
C LYS A 33 -14.90 18.95 -14.19
N GLU A 34 -14.82 20.03 -14.96
CA GLU A 34 -13.61 20.86 -15.06
C GLU A 34 -13.45 21.77 -13.84
N GLU A 35 -14.53 22.40 -13.38
CA GLU A 35 -14.53 23.16 -12.12
C GLU A 35 -14.15 22.27 -10.94
N MET A 36 -14.75 21.07 -10.87
CA MET A 36 -14.44 20.08 -9.85
C MET A 36 -12.95 19.71 -9.86
N ARG A 37 -12.36 19.53 -11.04
CA ARG A 37 -10.93 19.26 -11.18
C ARG A 37 -10.08 20.41 -10.63
N ASN A 38 -10.43 21.65 -10.97
CA ASN A 38 -9.68 22.84 -10.57
C ASN A 38 -9.77 23.07 -9.06
N LEU A 39 -10.95 22.86 -8.46
CA LEU A 39 -11.14 22.92 -7.01
C LEU A 39 -10.33 21.85 -6.30
N ILE A 40 -10.39 20.60 -6.75
CA ILE A 40 -9.57 19.51 -6.19
C ILE A 40 -8.07 19.84 -6.30
N TYR A 41 -7.64 20.38 -7.43
CA TYR A 41 -6.23 20.76 -7.62
C TYR A 41 -5.78 21.85 -6.64
N LYS A 42 -6.64 22.85 -6.40
CA LYS A 42 -6.38 23.92 -5.44
C LYS A 42 -6.18 23.37 -4.03
N GLU A 43 -7.13 22.55 -3.56
CA GLU A 43 -7.04 21.90 -2.25
C GLU A 43 -5.80 21.00 -2.11
N LEU A 44 -5.45 20.26 -3.18
CA LEU A 44 -4.23 19.47 -3.20
C LEU A 44 -2.98 20.34 -3.08
N LYS A 45 -2.94 21.49 -3.75
CA LYS A 45 -1.78 22.39 -3.73
C LYS A 45 -1.53 22.99 -2.34
N ASP A 46 -2.60 23.23 -1.59
CA ASP A 46 -2.54 23.79 -0.24
C ASP A 46 -2.27 22.72 0.82
N PHE A 47 -2.41 21.43 0.48
CA PHE A 47 -2.11 20.32 1.37
C PHE A 47 -0.61 20.25 1.70
N SER A 48 -0.32 20.16 3.00
CA SER A 48 1.03 19.95 3.53
C SER A 48 1.04 18.94 4.67
N VAL A 49 2.17 18.27 4.86
CA VAL A 49 2.44 17.39 6.00
C VAL A 49 3.90 17.57 6.39
N ASN A 50 4.18 17.72 7.69
CA ASN A 50 5.51 18.00 8.22
C ASN A 50 6.17 19.18 7.49
N GLU A 51 5.42 20.27 7.33
CA GLU A 51 5.85 21.52 6.67
C GLU A 51 6.31 21.34 5.22
N GLN A 52 6.01 20.19 4.61
CA GLN A 52 6.32 19.90 3.21
C GLN A 52 5.07 20.05 2.36
N TYR A 53 5.16 20.92 1.35
CA TYR A 53 4.19 21.04 0.26
C TYR A 53 4.57 20.13 -0.91
N PHE A 54 3.59 19.80 -1.74
CA PHE A 54 3.76 18.84 -2.81
C PHE A 54 3.35 19.41 -4.17
N GLU A 55 4.09 19.01 -5.20
CA GLU A 55 3.69 19.20 -6.59
C GLU A 55 2.81 18.02 -7.02
N TYR A 56 1.77 18.30 -7.80
CA TYR A 56 0.82 17.31 -8.28
C TYR A 56 0.69 17.32 -9.80
N THR A 57 0.38 16.16 -10.36
CA THR A 57 0.00 16.02 -11.76
C THR A 57 -1.14 15.03 -11.90
N SER A 58 -1.93 15.16 -12.97
CA SER A 58 -3.09 14.32 -13.22
C SER A 58 -3.02 13.67 -14.59
N ILE A 59 -3.57 12.46 -14.72
CA ILE A 59 -3.93 11.89 -16.02
C ILE A 59 -5.44 11.68 -16.11
N ASN A 60 -5.98 11.79 -17.32
CA ASN A 60 -7.37 11.42 -17.57
C ASN A 60 -7.50 9.90 -17.46
N ASN A 61 -8.55 9.44 -16.78
CA ASN A 61 -8.86 8.03 -16.67
C ASN A 61 -9.88 7.63 -17.74
N PHE A 62 -9.67 6.48 -18.39
CA PHE A 62 -10.60 5.94 -19.41
C PHE A 62 -12.00 5.69 -18.86
N LEU A 63 -12.11 5.36 -17.56
CA LEU A 63 -13.39 5.16 -16.87
C LEU A 63 -14.02 6.46 -16.34
N GLY A 64 -13.52 7.62 -16.78
CA GLY A 64 -13.94 8.93 -16.34
C GLY A 64 -13.17 9.48 -15.13
N GLY A 65 -13.07 10.81 -15.07
CA GLY A 65 -12.39 11.54 -14.01
C GLY A 65 -10.87 11.61 -14.16
N TYR A 66 -10.21 12.03 -13.09
CA TYR A 66 -8.77 12.31 -13.06
C TYR A 66 -8.08 11.45 -12.01
N ARG A 67 -6.92 10.91 -12.37
CA ARG A 67 -6.04 10.23 -11.42
C ARG A 67 -4.87 11.13 -11.09
N TRP A 68 -4.80 11.57 -9.84
CA TRP A 68 -3.74 12.43 -9.36
C TRP A 68 -2.52 11.63 -8.90
N PHE A 69 -1.35 12.26 -9.00
CA PHE A 69 -0.06 11.74 -8.56
C PHE A 69 0.72 12.87 -7.89
N PHE A 70 1.52 12.50 -6.89
CA PHE A 70 2.61 13.35 -6.44
C PHE A 70 3.69 13.41 -7.51
N VAL A 71 4.34 14.55 -7.65
CA VAL A 71 5.61 14.71 -8.34
C VAL A 71 6.72 14.68 -7.29
N CYS A 72 7.62 13.70 -7.39
CA CYS A 72 8.72 13.57 -6.43
C CYS A 72 9.61 14.82 -6.51
N PRO A 73 9.87 15.55 -5.40
CA PRO A 73 10.62 16.79 -5.47
C PRO A 73 12.08 16.58 -5.92
N LYS A 74 12.64 15.39 -5.72
CA LYS A 74 14.03 15.05 -6.06
C LYS A 74 14.23 14.55 -7.49
N CYS A 75 13.38 13.64 -7.96
CA CYS A 75 13.56 13.01 -9.29
C CYS A 75 12.46 13.38 -10.29
N LYS A 76 11.50 14.22 -9.90
CA LYS A 76 10.35 14.68 -10.71
C LYS A 76 9.47 13.58 -11.31
N ASN A 77 9.69 12.32 -10.95
CA ASN A 77 8.84 11.21 -11.34
C ASN A 77 7.51 11.24 -10.59
N ARG A 78 6.46 10.76 -11.28
CA ARG A 78 5.11 10.57 -10.73
C ARG A 78 5.11 9.42 -9.73
N ALA A 79 4.48 9.64 -8.58
CA ALA A 79 4.32 8.65 -7.53
C ALA A 79 2.92 8.69 -6.92
N THR A 80 2.35 7.53 -6.60
CA THR A 80 1.10 7.44 -5.84
C THR A 80 1.31 7.56 -4.34
N LYS A 81 2.54 7.32 -3.89
CA LYS A 81 2.96 7.39 -2.49
C LYS A 81 4.32 8.04 -2.36
N LEU A 82 4.47 8.87 -1.34
CA LEU A 82 5.75 9.38 -0.86
C LEU A 82 6.01 8.83 0.54
N PHE A 83 7.28 8.70 0.89
CA PHE A 83 7.75 8.05 2.10
C PHE A 83 8.65 8.99 2.89
N LEU A 84 8.47 9.01 4.20
CA LEU A 84 9.32 9.70 5.15
C LEU A 84 10.01 8.63 6.02
N PRO A 85 11.35 8.51 5.94
CA PRO A 85 12.13 7.66 6.81
C PRO A 85 11.92 7.99 8.30
N PRO A 86 12.12 7.02 9.20
CA PRO A 86 12.06 7.30 10.63
C PRO A 86 13.25 8.18 11.07
N ALA A 87 13.10 8.91 12.17
CA ALA A 87 14.07 9.92 12.61
C ALA A 87 15.46 9.32 12.90
N GLU A 88 15.50 8.06 13.33
CA GLU A 88 16.72 7.32 13.66
C GLU A 88 17.55 6.97 12.39
N ALA A 89 16.96 7.09 11.21
CA ALA A 89 17.64 6.87 9.94
C ALA A 89 18.55 8.07 9.57
N LYS A 90 19.62 8.30 10.34
CA LYS A 90 20.53 9.45 10.23
C LYS A 90 21.13 9.69 8.83
N ASN A 91 21.24 8.63 8.02
CA ASN A 91 21.80 8.71 6.66
C ASN A 91 20.74 8.96 5.58
N ARG A 92 19.54 9.41 5.96
CA ARG A 92 18.40 9.63 5.05
C ARG A 92 17.88 11.04 5.19
N GLU A 93 17.45 11.57 4.05
CA GLU A 93 16.77 12.86 3.99
C GLU A 93 15.43 12.76 4.72
N GLN A 94 15.22 13.60 5.74
CA GLN A 94 13.99 13.64 6.53
C GLN A 94 12.89 14.43 5.79
N ARG A 95 12.57 13.96 4.58
CA ARG A 95 11.56 14.53 3.68
C ARG A 95 10.77 13.42 2.99
N TYR A 96 9.53 13.72 2.63
CA TYR A 96 8.69 12.83 1.84
C TYR A 96 9.20 12.76 0.40
N LEU A 97 9.81 11.63 0.04
CA LEU A 97 10.29 11.35 -1.32
C LEU A 97 9.73 10.04 -1.85
N CYS A 98 9.88 9.80 -3.16
CA CYS A 98 9.46 8.54 -3.75
C CYS A 98 10.32 7.36 -3.26
N LYS A 99 9.78 6.15 -3.39
CA LYS A 99 10.44 4.88 -3.05
C LYS A 99 11.87 4.79 -3.60
N ASN A 100 12.08 5.21 -4.83
CA ASN A 100 13.37 5.10 -5.52
C ASN A 100 14.40 6.11 -4.97
N CYS A 101 13.98 7.34 -4.67
CA CYS A 101 14.86 8.35 -4.08
C CYS A 101 15.34 7.96 -2.68
N HIS A 102 14.47 7.32 -1.90
CA HIS A 102 14.85 6.72 -0.63
C HIS A 102 15.47 5.32 -0.76
N LYS A 103 15.68 4.80 -1.97
CA LYS A 103 16.22 3.45 -2.22
C LYS A 103 15.53 2.38 -1.37
N LEU A 104 14.23 2.52 -1.14
CA LEU A 104 13.45 1.63 -0.28
C LEU A 104 13.12 0.35 -1.04
N LYS A 105 13.23 -0.78 -0.34
CA LYS A 105 12.74 -2.07 -0.83
C LYS A 105 11.49 -2.46 -0.05
N ASN A 106 10.65 -3.27 -0.66
CA ASN A 106 9.55 -3.90 0.08
C ASN A 106 10.16 -4.95 1.00
N GLN A 107 9.68 -5.08 2.23
CA GLN A 107 10.13 -6.11 3.15
C GLN A 107 9.99 -7.50 2.54
N SER A 108 8.90 -7.75 1.81
CA SER A 108 8.68 -9.01 1.08
C SER A 108 9.77 -9.32 0.04
N ALA A 109 10.34 -8.30 -0.60
CA ALA A 109 11.42 -8.49 -1.57
C ALA A 109 12.75 -8.85 -0.88
N ILE A 110 12.98 -8.31 0.33
CA ILE A 110 14.16 -8.64 1.14
C ILE A 110 14.01 -10.05 1.74
N GLN A 111 12.86 -10.33 2.34
CA GLN A 111 12.55 -11.61 2.96
C GLN A 111 12.30 -12.74 1.94
N GLY A 112 12.18 -12.41 0.65
CA GLY A 112 11.95 -13.37 -0.41
C GLY A 112 13.02 -14.46 -0.53
N GLN A 113 14.22 -14.27 0.02
CA GLN A 113 15.24 -15.34 0.08
C GLN A 113 15.18 -16.19 1.35
N ASN A 114 14.44 -15.76 2.38
CA ASN A 114 14.30 -16.49 3.64
C ASN A 114 13.32 -17.68 3.48
N SER A 115 13.78 -18.90 3.81
CA SER A 115 12.99 -20.13 3.73
C SER A 115 11.75 -20.08 4.63
N MET A 116 11.87 -19.58 5.87
CA MET A 116 10.75 -19.40 6.79
C MET A 116 9.71 -18.46 6.21
N TYR A 117 10.13 -17.34 5.63
CA TYR A 117 9.19 -16.41 5.02
C TYR A 117 8.46 -17.04 3.84
N LYS A 118 9.18 -17.72 2.94
CA LYS A 118 8.63 -18.38 1.76
C LYS A 118 7.67 -19.52 2.09
N LYS A 119 8.06 -20.39 3.02
CA LYS A 119 7.33 -21.63 3.34
C LYS A 119 6.27 -21.44 4.41
N VAL A 120 6.41 -20.43 5.28
CA VAL A 120 5.53 -20.24 6.44
C VAL A 120 4.79 -18.91 6.38
N THR A 121 5.51 -17.79 6.52
CA THR A 121 4.87 -16.47 6.69
C THR A 121 4.02 -16.06 5.49
N ARG A 122 4.54 -16.26 4.27
CA ARG A 122 3.85 -15.87 3.02
C ARG A 122 2.58 -16.70 2.78
N PRO A 123 2.60 -18.05 2.88
CA PRO A 123 1.37 -18.86 2.81
C PRO A 123 0.32 -18.48 3.84
N ILE A 124 0.70 -18.30 5.12
CA ILE A 124 -0.22 -17.88 6.18
C ILE A 124 -0.87 -16.54 5.85
N LYS A 125 -0.07 -15.55 5.41
CA LYS A 125 -0.59 -14.25 5.00
C LYS A 125 -1.57 -14.38 3.82
N ARG A 126 -1.26 -15.25 2.85
CA ARG A 126 -2.11 -15.48 1.68
C ARG A 126 -3.44 -16.14 2.04
N MET A 127 -3.45 -17.10 2.98
CA MET A 127 -4.67 -17.70 3.51
C MET A 127 -5.58 -16.65 4.16
N LYS A 128 -5.03 -15.78 5.01
CA LYS A 128 -5.81 -14.67 5.60
C LYS A 128 -6.38 -13.72 4.55
N GLU A 129 -5.59 -13.38 3.52
CA GLU A 129 -6.08 -12.57 2.40
C GLU A 129 -7.20 -13.26 1.60
N ILE A 130 -7.21 -14.59 1.55
CA ILE A 130 -8.30 -15.36 0.91
C ILE A 130 -9.56 -15.26 1.76
N GLU A 131 -9.46 -15.51 3.07
CA GLU A 131 -10.57 -15.39 4.03
C GLU A 131 -11.19 -13.98 3.97
N ASP A 132 -10.36 -12.94 4.04
CA ASP A 132 -10.80 -11.54 3.94
C ASP A 132 -11.51 -11.24 2.60
N LYS A 133 -11.09 -11.87 1.50
CA LYS A 133 -11.72 -11.68 0.18
C LYS A 133 -13.08 -12.36 0.10
N ILE A 134 -13.21 -13.57 0.66
CA ILE A 134 -14.47 -14.31 0.70
C ILE A 134 -15.46 -13.59 1.62
N ALA A 135 -15.01 -13.14 2.81
CA ALA A 135 -15.84 -12.41 3.77
C ALA A 135 -16.44 -11.11 3.22
N ARG A 136 -15.77 -10.44 2.27
CA ARG A 136 -16.31 -9.23 1.61
C ARG A 136 -17.50 -9.49 0.68
N GLY A 137 -17.76 -10.73 0.26
CA GLY A 137 -18.98 -11.11 -0.48
C GLY A 137 -19.13 -10.59 -1.91
N HIS A 138 -18.15 -9.89 -2.50
CA HIS A 138 -18.26 -9.34 -3.86
C HIS A 138 -17.82 -10.30 -4.98
N LEU A 139 -17.63 -11.58 -4.69
CA LEU A 139 -17.03 -12.55 -5.61
C LEU A 139 -18.09 -13.49 -6.20
N ARG A 140 -17.91 -13.83 -7.49
CA ARG A 140 -18.72 -14.86 -8.15
C ARG A 140 -18.43 -16.24 -7.54
N PRO A 141 -19.40 -17.16 -7.50
CA PRO A 141 -19.23 -18.50 -6.92
C PRO A 141 -18.00 -19.25 -7.45
N GLU A 142 -17.76 -19.22 -8.77
CA GLU A 142 -16.59 -19.84 -9.40
C GLU A 142 -15.25 -19.31 -8.85
N LYS A 143 -15.21 -18.02 -8.50
CA LYS A 143 -14.01 -17.39 -7.95
C LYS A 143 -13.84 -17.73 -6.48
N ILE A 144 -14.94 -17.89 -5.75
CA ILE A 144 -14.94 -18.35 -4.36
C ILE A 144 -14.36 -19.77 -4.29
N GLN A 145 -14.86 -20.69 -5.13
CA GLN A 145 -14.36 -22.07 -5.15
C GLN A 145 -12.85 -22.12 -5.42
N LYS A 146 -12.37 -21.39 -6.44
CA LYS A 146 -10.92 -21.30 -6.73
C LYS A 146 -10.08 -20.79 -5.56
N LEU A 147 -10.63 -19.89 -4.74
CA LEU A 147 -9.94 -19.36 -3.57
C LEU A 147 -9.95 -20.36 -2.41
N LEU A 148 -11.04 -21.10 -2.21
CA LEU A 148 -11.12 -22.18 -1.23
C LEU A 148 -10.15 -23.31 -1.59
N ASP A 149 -10.11 -23.73 -2.85
CA ASP A 149 -9.15 -24.75 -3.33
C ASP A 149 -7.69 -24.30 -3.13
N GLU A 150 -7.40 -23.01 -3.37
CA GLU A 150 -6.09 -22.41 -3.09
C GLU A 150 -5.77 -22.44 -1.59
N HIS A 151 -6.74 -22.12 -0.74
CA HIS A 151 -6.58 -22.12 0.72
C HIS A 151 -6.28 -23.51 1.25
N GLU A 152 -7.07 -24.52 0.87
CA GLU A 152 -6.85 -25.92 1.27
C GLU A 152 -5.48 -26.44 0.83
N ARG A 153 -5.05 -26.10 -0.39
CA ARG A 153 -3.72 -26.48 -0.88
C ARG A 153 -2.62 -25.84 -0.02
N LEU A 154 -2.71 -24.54 0.27
CA LEU A 154 -1.74 -23.84 1.10
C LEU A 154 -1.69 -24.41 2.52
N GLU A 155 -2.84 -24.77 3.09
CA GLU A 155 -2.92 -25.38 4.41
C GLU A 155 -2.24 -26.76 4.44
N ARG A 156 -2.47 -27.58 3.41
CA ARG A 156 -1.83 -28.89 3.25
C ARG A 156 -0.31 -28.75 3.12
N ASP A 157 0.16 -27.84 2.28
CA ASP A 157 1.58 -27.58 2.06
C ASP A 157 2.26 -27.08 3.36
N LEU A 158 1.59 -26.20 4.10
CA LEU A 158 2.06 -25.73 5.40
C LEU A 158 2.18 -26.88 6.39
N LYS A 159 1.13 -27.69 6.58
CA LYS A 159 1.14 -28.83 7.51
C LYS A 159 2.25 -29.84 7.20
N ALA A 160 2.58 -30.04 5.92
CA ALA A 160 3.67 -30.91 5.49
C ALA A 160 5.07 -30.33 5.80
N SER A 161 5.23 -29.01 5.79
CA SER A 161 6.51 -28.32 5.99
C SER A 161 7.06 -28.50 7.41
N PRO A 162 8.31 -29.00 7.58
CA PRO A 162 9.00 -29.02 8.87
C PRO A 162 9.15 -27.62 9.49
N GLU A 163 9.37 -26.60 8.65
CA GLU A 163 9.49 -25.21 9.07
C GLU A 163 8.21 -24.71 9.75
N TYR A 164 7.04 -25.06 9.22
CA TYR A 164 5.76 -24.70 9.83
C TYR A 164 5.54 -25.41 11.16
N ARG A 165 5.93 -26.69 11.27
CA ARG A 165 5.85 -27.45 12.54
C ARG A 165 6.70 -26.82 13.65
N LEU A 166 7.92 -26.40 13.31
CA LEU A 166 8.79 -25.69 14.25
C LEU A 166 8.20 -24.32 14.62
N PHE A 167 7.66 -23.59 13.64
CA PHE A 167 7.03 -22.29 13.87
C PHE A 167 5.81 -22.41 14.80
N SER A 168 4.91 -23.37 14.55
CA SER A 168 3.72 -23.58 15.37
C SER A 168 4.08 -24.05 16.78
N PHE A 169 5.09 -24.91 16.92
CA PHE A 169 5.66 -25.27 18.22
C PHE A 169 6.14 -24.03 18.98
N LYS A 170 7.03 -23.23 18.39
CA LYS A 170 7.55 -22.01 19.05
C LYS A 170 6.45 -21.04 19.43
N LYS A 171 5.47 -20.83 18.55
CA LYS A 171 4.33 -19.94 18.80
C LYS A 171 3.45 -20.43 19.95
N LYS A 172 3.29 -21.75 20.11
CA LYS A 172 2.51 -22.35 21.21
C LYS A 172 3.20 -22.21 22.57
N HIS A 173 4.52 -22.03 22.58
CA HIS A 173 5.34 -21.94 23.78
C HIS A 173 5.86 -20.53 24.06
N ASP A 174 5.29 -19.50 23.41
CA ASP A 174 5.72 -18.09 23.54
C ASP A 174 7.22 -17.86 23.30
N LEU A 175 7.80 -18.63 22.38
CA LEU A 175 9.22 -18.55 21.99
C LEU A 175 9.44 -17.66 20.75
N LEU A 176 8.45 -16.83 20.36
CA LEU A 176 8.44 -16.01 19.14
C LEU A 176 8.01 -14.57 19.41
#